data_AF-A0A023FRT1-F1
#
_entry.id   AF-A0A023FRT1-F1
#
_cell.length_a   1.000
_cell.length_b   1.000
_cell.length_c   1.000
_cell.angle_alpha   90.00
_cell.angle_beta   90.00
_cell.angle_gamma   90.00
#
_symmetry.space_group_name_H-M   'P 1'
#
loop_
_entity.id
_entity.type
_entity.pdbx_description
1 polymer ?
#
loop_
_entity_poly.entity_id
_entity_poly.type
_entity_poly.pdbx_seq_one_letter_code
_entity_poly.pdbx_strand_id
1 'polypeptide(L)'
;MSIISVKTTTHRVTTRVRTHHRVSTTSLDDKPALHMAENLMKDVKKYADMDIDELLAKLSPEELEQLGNMVDPDDSLIPPSERCRTQTKKKPTGPLNRRHLLQFLEKFAREQEDWPEAKPFQAGTKRGKVFVPRVQPKPKQDDDVEVELDIGEDYEKALNTANESELVDLAAILGLHSMLSQDQYHNSVTNRRQRPGTGF
;
A
#
# COMPACT_ATOMS: atom_id res chain seq x y z
N MET A 1 -44.85 34.65 -26.78
CA MET A 1 -43.81 33.61 -26.60
C MET A 1 -42.54 34.11 -27.26
N SER A 2 -41.43 34.14 -26.52
CA SER A 2 -40.03 33.95 -26.96
C SER A 2 -39.10 34.64 -25.97
N ILE A 3 -38.44 33.80 -25.18
CA ILE A 3 -37.42 34.15 -24.17
C ILE A 3 -36.09 34.24 -24.89
N ILE A 4 -35.44 35.41 -24.84
CA ILE A 4 -34.14 35.65 -25.48
C ILE A 4 -33.05 35.21 -24.51
N SER A 5 -32.39 34.09 -24.83
CA SER A 5 -31.22 33.57 -24.11
C SER A 5 -29.95 34.16 -24.72
N VAL A 6 -29.22 34.96 -23.94
CA VAL A 6 -27.94 35.56 -24.36
C VAL A 6 -26.82 34.66 -23.88
N LYS A 7 -26.09 34.03 -24.79
CA LYS A 7 -24.89 33.23 -24.49
C LYS A 7 -23.66 34.13 -24.55
N THR A 8 -22.94 34.27 -23.45
CA THR A 8 -21.65 34.98 -23.40
C THR A 8 -20.51 34.03 -23.74
N THR A 9 -19.72 34.34 -24.77
CA THR A 9 -18.52 33.61 -25.18
C THR A 9 -17.30 34.48 -24.92
N THR A 10 -16.39 34.02 -24.06
CA THR A 10 -15.15 34.73 -23.71
C THR A 10 -13.98 34.17 -24.53
N HIS A 11 -13.36 34.98 -25.38
CA HIS A 11 -12.16 34.60 -26.12
C HIS A 11 -10.90 35.15 -25.43
N ARG A 12 -9.92 34.28 -25.16
CA ARG A 12 -8.60 34.66 -24.62
C ARG A 12 -7.58 34.68 -25.76
N VAL A 13 -7.03 35.86 -26.05
CA VAL A 13 -5.94 36.05 -27.02
C VAL A 13 -4.61 36.04 -26.27
N THR A 14 -3.64 35.25 -26.73
CA THR A 14 -2.25 35.29 -26.25
C THR A 14 -1.30 35.50 -27.42
N THR A 15 -0.53 36.59 -27.37
CA THR A 15 0.49 36.95 -28.36
C THR A 15 1.84 36.30 -28.00
N ARG A 16 2.47 35.58 -28.94
CA ARG A 16 3.86 35.09 -28.80
C ARG A 16 4.83 36.06 -29.48
N VAL A 17 5.82 36.55 -28.74
CA VAL A 17 6.93 37.35 -29.28
C VAL A 17 8.03 36.39 -29.75
N ARG A 18 8.51 36.59 -30.98
CA ARG A 18 9.54 35.77 -31.62
C ARG A 18 10.82 36.59 -31.74
N THR A 19 11.88 36.17 -31.05
CA THR A 19 13.22 36.76 -31.18
C THR A 19 14.10 35.87 -32.06
N HIS A 20 14.72 36.46 -33.08
CA HIS A 20 15.66 35.77 -33.96
C HIS A 20 17.09 36.17 -33.58
N HIS A 21 17.91 35.19 -33.16
CA HIS A 21 19.35 35.38 -33.02
C HIS A 21 20.08 34.83 -34.25
N ARG A 22 20.91 35.70 -34.82
CA ARG A 22 21.77 35.46 -36.00
C ARG A 22 22.97 34.61 -35.59
N VAL A 23 23.17 33.46 -36.24
CA VAL A 23 24.34 32.59 -36.01
C VAL A 23 25.45 32.97 -36.98
N SER A 24 26.57 33.45 -36.45
CA SER A 24 27.84 33.60 -37.17
C SER A 24 28.54 32.25 -37.28
N THR A 25 28.83 31.83 -38.51
CA THR A 25 29.49 30.57 -38.86
C THR A 25 30.99 30.64 -38.53
N THR A 26 31.46 29.78 -37.62
CA THR A 26 32.89 29.50 -37.44
C THR A 26 33.16 28.01 -37.67
N SER A 27 34.32 27.76 -38.29
CA SER A 27 34.86 26.53 -38.93
C SER A 27 34.60 25.19 -38.25
N LEU A 28 34.53 24.14 -39.09
CA LEU A 28 34.01 22.80 -38.82
C LEU A 28 35.01 21.81 -38.18
N ASP A 29 36.25 22.19 -37.86
CA ASP A 29 37.29 21.17 -37.69
C ASP A 29 37.69 20.81 -36.24
N ASP A 30 37.27 21.55 -35.21
CA ASP A 30 37.75 21.31 -33.83
C ASP A 30 36.63 21.12 -32.80
N LYS A 31 35.87 20.02 -32.89
CA LYS A 31 34.93 19.62 -31.82
C LYS A 31 35.01 18.12 -31.51
N PRO A 32 35.78 17.68 -30.50
CA PRO A 32 35.85 16.27 -30.09
C PRO A 32 34.48 15.71 -29.68
N ALA A 33 33.56 16.57 -29.23
CA ALA A 33 32.18 16.20 -28.92
C ALA A 33 31.36 15.79 -30.16
N LEU A 34 31.63 16.38 -31.34
CA LEU A 34 30.98 15.98 -32.60
C LEU A 34 31.51 14.62 -33.06
N HIS A 35 32.82 14.40 -32.94
CA HIS A 35 33.43 13.12 -33.32
C HIS A 35 33.01 11.97 -32.39
N MET A 36 32.90 12.23 -31.07
CA MET A 36 32.28 11.27 -30.15
C MET A 36 30.81 11.00 -30.51
N ALA A 37 30.01 12.03 -30.76
CA ALA A 37 28.61 11.86 -31.14
C ALA A 37 28.46 11.10 -32.47
N GLU A 38 29.35 11.33 -33.43
CA GLU A 38 29.37 10.63 -34.71
C GLU A 38 29.79 9.16 -34.54
N ASN A 39 30.76 8.87 -33.66
CA ASN A 39 31.17 7.51 -33.34
C ASN A 39 30.06 6.76 -32.57
N LEU A 40 29.41 7.41 -31.59
CA LEU A 40 28.20 6.90 -30.93
C LEU A 40 27.09 6.62 -31.93
N MET A 41 26.88 7.50 -32.91
CA MET A 41 25.85 7.32 -33.95
C MET A 41 26.22 6.22 -34.96
N LYS A 42 27.51 6.05 -35.27
CA LYS A 42 28.04 4.94 -36.09
C LYS A 42 27.88 3.61 -35.36
N ASP A 43 28.16 3.58 -34.06
CA ASP A 43 27.98 2.40 -33.22
C ASP A 43 26.50 2.05 -33.11
N VAL A 44 25.61 3.02 -32.90
CA VAL A 44 24.16 2.79 -32.90
C VAL A 44 23.67 2.25 -34.24
N LYS A 45 24.17 2.78 -35.37
CA LYS A 45 23.84 2.26 -36.71
C LYS A 45 24.31 0.82 -36.89
N LYS A 46 25.53 0.50 -36.41
CA LYS A 46 26.06 -0.87 -36.46
C LYS A 46 25.13 -1.86 -35.75
N TYR A 47 24.58 -1.51 -34.59
CA TYR A 47 23.62 -2.37 -33.88
C TYR A 47 22.22 -2.37 -34.53
N ALA A 48 21.84 -1.29 -35.20
CA ALA A 48 20.57 -1.21 -35.94
C ALA A 48 20.58 -2.05 -37.24
N ASP A 49 21.76 -2.20 -37.86
CA ASP A 49 21.94 -2.95 -39.11
C ASP A 49 22.25 -4.45 -38.88
N MET A 50 22.39 -4.89 -37.62
CA MET A 50 22.59 -6.30 -37.29
C MET A 50 21.29 -7.10 -37.50
N ASP A 51 21.41 -8.26 -38.14
CA ASP A 51 20.29 -9.19 -38.29
C ASP A 51 19.97 -9.85 -36.94
N ILE A 52 18.77 -9.55 -36.44
CA ILE A 52 18.27 -10.05 -35.16
C ILE A 52 18.04 -11.56 -35.24
N ASP A 53 17.61 -12.08 -36.38
CA ASP A 53 17.32 -13.52 -36.55
C ASP A 53 18.61 -14.34 -36.51
N GLU A 54 19.70 -13.83 -37.09
CA GLU A 54 21.02 -14.46 -37.03
C GLU A 54 21.59 -14.47 -35.60
N LEU A 55 21.32 -13.43 -34.82
CA LEU A 55 21.74 -13.34 -33.42
C LEU A 55 20.97 -14.34 -32.54
N LEU A 56 19.65 -14.43 -32.73
CA LEU A 56 18.79 -15.35 -32.00
C LEU A 56 19.09 -16.82 -32.35
N ALA A 57 19.49 -17.12 -33.60
CA ALA A 57 19.88 -18.47 -34.01
C ALA A 57 21.15 -19.00 -33.33
N LYS A 58 21.99 -18.13 -32.77
CA LYS A 58 23.22 -18.50 -32.05
C LYS A 58 22.97 -18.88 -30.59
N LEU A 59 21.81 -18.51 -30.02
CA LEU A 59 21.45 -18.83 -28.65
C LEU A 59 20.90 -20.27 -28.55
N SER A 60 21.23 -20.94 -27.46
CA SER A 60 20.61 -22.21 -27.10
C SER A 60 19.13 -22.04 -26.73
N PRO A 61 18.31 -23.11 -26.80
CA PRO A 61 16.90 -23.03 -26.44
C PRO A 61 16.66 -22.63 -24.97
N GLU A 62 17.61 -22.93 -24.09
CA GLU A 62 17.55 -22.53 -22.68
C GLU A 62 17.82 -21.03 -22.51
N GLU A 63 18.82 -20.49 -23.20
CA GLU A 63 19.13 -19.05 -23.18
C GLU A 63 18.01 -18.21 -23.79
N LEU A 64 17.36 -18.70 -24.85
CA LEU A 64 16.16 -18.07 -25.41
C LEU A 64 15.00 -18.03 -24.40
N GLU A 65 14.83 -19.09 -23.61
CA GLU A 65 13.81 -19.12 -22.56
C GLU A 65 14.13 -18.15 -21.42
N GLN A 66 15.40 -18.06 -21.02
CA GLN A 66 15.86 -17.09 -20.01
C GLN A 66 15.70 -15.65 -20.51
N LEU A 67 16.09 -15.37 -21.75
CA LEU A 67 15.94 -14.05 -22.38
C LEU A 67 14.46 -13.63 -22.45
N GLY A 68 13.56 -14.54 -22.81
CA GLY A 68 12.12 -14.30 -22.80
C GLY A 68 11.55 -13.97 -21.41
N ASN A 69 12.18 -14.44 -20.32
CA ASN A 69 11.76 -14.11 -18.96
C ASN A 69 12.28 -12.75 -18.46
N MET A 70 13.25 -12.14 -19.17
CA MET A 70 13.80 -10.82 -18.85
C MET A 70 13.04 -9.66 -19.51
N VAL A 71 12.05 -9.96 -20.35
CA VAL A 71 11.19 -8.95 -20.98
C VAL A 71 10.28 -8.33 -19.91
N ASP A 72 10.31 -7.00 -19.80
CA ASP A 72 9.51 -6.26 -18.84
C ASP A 72 8.01 -6.39 -19.18
N PRO A 73 7.17 -6.93 -18.27
CA PRO A 73 5.73 -6.99 -18.50
C PRO A 73 5.09 -5.61 -18.66
N ASP A 74 5.73 -4.52 -18.25
CA ASP A 74 5.19 -3.16 -18.37
C ASP A 74 5.70 -2.40 -19.62
N ASP A 75 6.41 -3.06 -20.54
CA ASP A 75 6.83 -2.45 -21.80
C ASP A 75 5.63 -1.89 -22.59
N SER A 76 5.69 -0.60 -22.90
CA SER A 76 4.65 0.12 -23.64
C SER A 76 4.64 -0.21 -25.12
N LEU A 77 5.72 -0.79 -25.66
CA LEU A 77 5.82 -1.23 -27.05
C LEU A 77 5.20 -2.62 -27.28
N ILE A 78 4.91 -3.37 -26.22
CA ILE A 78 4.32 -4.71 -26.28
C ILE A 78 2.81 -4.61 -25.97
N PRO A 79 1.92 -5.16 -26.83
CA PRO A 79 0.48 -5.12 -26.59
C PRO A 79 0.12 -5.90 -25.32
N PRO A 80 -0.92 -5.48 -24.58
CA PRO A 80 -1.27 -6.09 -23.29
C PRO A 80 -1.46 -7.61 -23.31
N SER A 81 -1.93 -8.17 -24.43
CA SER A 81 -2.12 -9.60 -24.62
C SER A 81 -0.82 -10.42 -24.67
N GLU A 82 0.31 -9.77 -24.98
CA GLU A 82 1.60 -10.43 -25.24
C GLU A 82 2.64 -10.13 -24.15
N ARG A 83 2.31 -9.29 -23.17
CA ARG A 83 3.17 -8.97 -22.01
C ARG A 83 3.47 -10.18 -21.13
N CYS A 84 2.58 -11.18 -21.11
CA CYS A 84 2.73 -12.37 -20.29
C CYS A 84 2.97 -13.61 -21.17
N ARG A 85 4.08 -14.31 -20.90
CA ARG A 85 4.40 -15.58 -21.56
C ARG A 85 3.39 -16.67 -21.18
N THR A 86 3.05 -17.52 -22.14
CA THR A 86 2.29 -18.75 -21.87
C THR A 86 3.11 -19.69 -20.98
N GLN A 87 2.71 -19.85 -19.72
CA GLN A 87 3.42 -20.68 -18.73
C GLN A 87 3.26 -22.19 -18.95
N THR A 88 2.60 -22.61 -20.04
CA THR A 88 2.30 -24.02 -20.28
C THR A 88 2.69 -24.41 -21.69
N LYS A 89 3.35 -25.56 -21.83
CA LYS A 89 3.65 -26.21 -23.11
C LYS A 89 2.47 -27.03 -23.65
N LYS A 90 1.32 -27.03 -22.95
CA LYS A 90 0.14 -27.82 -23.30
C LYS A 90 -0.69 -27.05 -24.33
N LYS A 91 -1.15 -27.75 -25.37
CA LYS A 91 -2.09 -27.18 -26.35
C LYS A 91 -3.44 -26.89 -25.68
N PRO A 92 -4.21 -25.88 -26.14
CA PRO A 92 -5.53 -25.60 -25.61
C PRO A 92 -6.45 -26.81 -25.80
N THR A 93 -7.17 -27.20 -24.75
CA THR A 93 -8.00 -28.42 -24.71
C THR A 93 -9.45 -28.21 -25.19
N GLY A 94 -9.75 -27.07 -25.82
CA GLY A 94 -11.10 -26.74 -26.30
C GLY A 94 -12.07 -26.37 -25.16
N PRO A 95 -13.40 -26.51 -25.36
CA PRO A 95 -14.38 -26.19 -24.31
C PRO A 95 -14.24 -27.12 -23.09
N LEU A 96 -14.57 -26.61 -21.91
CA LEU A 96 -14.38 -27.31 -20.64
C LEU A 96 -15.23 -28.60 -20.54
N ASN A 97 -14.56 -29.75 -20.54
CA ASN A 97 -15.18 -31.05 -20.27
C ASN A 97 -15.25 -31.34 -18.76
N ARG A 98 -16.25 -30.79 -18.07
CA ARG A 98 -16.40 -30.91 -16.60
C ARG A 98 -16.36 -32.34 -16.09
N ARG A 99 -17.02 -33.29 -16.77
CA ARG A 99 -17.05 -34.71 -16.35
C ARG A 99 -15.67 -35.34 -16.31
N HIS A 100 -14.85 -35.07 -17.34
CA HIS A 100 -13.49 -35.59 -17.41
C HIS A 100 -12.60 -35.01 -16.32
N LEU A 101 -12.74 -33.70 -16.04
CA LEU A 101 -12.03 -33.03 -14.95
C LEU A 101 -12.36 -33.65 -13.58
N LEU A 102 -13.64 -33.91 -13.30
CA LEU A 102 -14.05 -34.51 -12.03
C LEU A 102 -13.50 -35.93 -11.86
N GLN A 103 -13.55 -36.75 -12.90
CA GLN A 103 -12.96 -38.10 -12.87
C GLN A 103 -11.44 -38.07 -12.65
N PHE A 104 -10.75 -37.11 -13.27
CA PHE A 104 -9.32 -36.90 -13.04
C PHE A 104 -9.04 -36.50 -11.59
N LEU A 105 -9.81 -35.56 -11.03
CA LEU A 105 -9.64 -35.12 -9.65
C LEU A 105 -9.89 -36.24 -8.64
N GLU A 106 -10.93 -37.04 -8.85
CA GLU A 106 -11.23 -38.21 -8.00
C GLU A 106 -10.08 -39.23 -8.05
N LYS A 107 -9.58 -39.53 -9.25
CA LYS A 107 -8.45 -40.43 -9.43
C LYS A 107 -7.18 -39.88 -8.77
N PHE A 108 -6.86 -38.61 -9.01
CA PHE A 108 -5.69 -37.94 -8.46
C PHE A 108 -5.73 -37.89 -6.93
N ALA A 109 -6.88 -37.54 -6.34
CA ALA A 109 -7.05 -37.51 -4.89
C ALA A 109 -6.92 -38.90 -4.25
N ARG A 110 -7.33 -39.97 -4.94
CA ARG A 110 -7.19 -41.34 -4.46
C ARG A 110 -5.77 -41.88 -4.57
N GLU A 111 -5.01 -41.45 -5.59
CA GLU A 111 -3.64 -41.90 -5.86
C GLU A 111 -2.58 -41.07 -5.12
N GLN A 112 -2.91 -39.84 -4.73
CA GLN A 112 -2.00 -38.98 -3.98
C GLN A 112 -1.79 -39.55 -2.57
N GLU A 113 -0.58 -40.03 -2.31
CA GLU A 113 -0.18 -40.51 -0.99
C GLU A 113 -0.04 -39.36 0.02
N ASP A 114 -0.30 -39.66 1.28
CA ASP A 114 -0.11 -38.71 2.38
C ASP A 114 1.37 -38.34 2.53
N TRP A 115 1.62 -37.06 2.81
CA TRP A 115 2.98 -36.61 3.08
C TRP A 115 3.54 -37.29 4.34
N PRO A 116 4.73 -37.91 4.29
CA PRO A 116 5.30 -38.57 5.45
C PRO A 116 5.66 -37.55 6.54
N GLU A 117 4.90 -37.57 7.64
CA GLU A 117 5.14 -36.69 8.77
C GLU A 117 6.34 -37.20 9.59
N ALA A 118 7.47 -36.48 9.52
CA ALA A 118 8.69 -36.88 10.23
C ALA A 118 8.53 -36.92 11.77
N LYS A 119 7.56 -36.16 12.32
CA LYS A 119 7.24 -36.13 13.75
C LYS A 119 5.73 -35.97 13.93
N PRO A 120 4.99 -37.06 14.18
CA PRO A 120 3.54 -36.99 14.31
C PRO A 120 3.15 -36.08 15.47
N PHE A 121 2.13 -35.26 15.26
CA PHE A 121 1.53 -34.48 16.33
C PHE A 121 1.01 -35.39 17.46
N GLN A 122 1.45 -35.12 18.69
CA GLN A 122 0.96 -35.81 19.88
C GLN A 122 0.01 -34.87 20.64
N ALA A 123 -1.28 -35.22 20.68
CA ALA A 123 -2.27 -34.47 21.43
C ALA A 123 -1.88 -34.42 22.92
N GLY A 124 -1.92 -33.22 23.51
CA GLY A 124 -1.57 -33.01 24.93
C GLY A 124 -0.08 -32.72 25.19
N THR A 125 0.80 -32.89 24.21
CA THR A 125 2.24 -32.61 24.38
C THR A 125 2.53 -31.12 24.26
N LYS A 126 2.55 -30.41 25.40
CA LYS A 126 3.03 -29.01 25.47
C LYS A 126 4.56 -28.99 25.43
N ARG A 127 5.14 -28.68 24.27
CA ARG A 127 6.60 -28.61 24.07
C ARG A 127 7.26 -27.37 24.68
N GLY A 128 6.47 -26.37 25.08
CA GLY A 128 6.94 -25.11 25.66
C GLY A 128 6.38 -24.86 27.06
N LYS A 129 6.95 -23.86 27.75
CA LYS A 129 6.41 -23.37 29.03
C LYS A 129 5.08 -22.66 28.77
N VAL A 130 4.05 -23.03 29.53
CA VAL A 130 2.79 -22.30 29.53
C VAL A 130 3.06 -20.90 30.06
N PHE A 131 2.65 -19.89 29.30
CA PHE A 131 2.78 -18.50 29.72
C PHE A 131 2.05 -18.28 31.05
N VAL A 132 2.76 -17.70 32.02
CA VAL A 132 2.18 -17.23 33.27
C VAL A 132 2.17 -15.70 33.18
N PRO A 133 0.98 -15.06 33.20
CA PRO A 133 0.88 -13.61 33.24
C PRO A 133 1.69 -13.07 34.40
N ARG A 134 2.57 -12.10 34.13
CA ARG A 134 3.26 -11.38 35.19
C ARG A 134 2.22 -10.59 35.96
N VAL A 135 2.14 -10.81 37.27
CA VAL A 135 1.38 -9.92 38.16
C VAL A 135 2.12 -8.59 38.10
N GLN A 136 1.57 -7.63 37.38
CA GLN A 136 2.04 -6.26 37.46
C GLN A 136 1.86 -5.87 38.94
N PRO A 137 2.91 -5.41 39.64
CA PRO A 137 2.69 -4.81 40.94
C PRO A 137 1.68 -3.71 40.72
N LYS A 138 0.56 -3.75 41.46
CA LYS A 138 -0.38 -2.62 41.46
C LYS A 138 0.49 -1.38 41.68
N PRO A 139 0.39 -0.33 40.84
CA PRO A 139 1.01 0.94 41.20
C PRO A 139 0.58 1.22 42.64
N LYS A 140 1.54 1.59 43.49
CA LYS A 140 1.19 2.18 44.77
C LYS A 140 0.41 3.42 44.40
N GLN A 141 -0.90 3.26 44.40
CA GLN A 141 -1.84 4.34 44.37
C GLN A 141 -1.60 5.07 45.68
N ASP A 142 -0.81 6.14 45.61
CA ASP A 142 -0.80 7.17 46.63
C ASP A 142 -2.16 7.91 46.51
N ASP A 143 -3.27 7.17 46.73
CA ASP A 143 -4.65 7.65 46.63
C ASP A 143 -5.01 8.60 47.79
N ASP A 144 -4.11 8.75 48.76
CA ASP A 144 -4.34 9.52 49.98
C ASP A 144 -3.68 10.91 49.96
N VAL A 145 -3.21 11.40 48.81
CA VAL A 145 -2.95 12.83 48.67
C VAL A 145 -4.28 13.53 48.41
N GLU A 146 -5.01 13.84 49.48
CA GLU A 146 -6.10 14.82 49.45
C GLU A 146 -5.51 16.15 48.94
N VAL A 147 -5.61 16.36 47.62
CA VAL A 147 -5.32 17.66 47.02
C VAL A 147 -6.51 18.56 47.35
N GLU A 148 -6.45 19.20 48.52
CA GLU A 148 -7.38 20.27 48.89
C GLU A 148 -7.10 21.45 47.96
N LEU A 149 -7.85 21.52 46.85
CA LEU A 149 -7.79 22.61 45.91
C LEU A 149 -8.56 23.78 46.53
N ASP A 150 -7.86 24.82 47.01
CA ASP A 150 -8.49 26.08 47.43
C ASP A 150 -8.99 26.85 46.19
N ILE A 151 -10.09 26.36 45.63
CA ILE A 151 -10.84 26.96 44.53
C ILE A 151 -11.98 27.78 45.14
N GLY A 152 -11.65 28.99 45.60
CA GLY A 152 -12.49 29.87 46.43
C GLY A 152 -14.01 29.72 46.33
N GLU A 153 -14.69 29.95 47.45
CA GLU A 153 -16.09 29.59 47.79
C GLU A 153 -17.16 29.72 46.67
N ASP A 154 -17.02 30.70 45.78
CA ASP A 154 -17.95 30.91 44.66
C ASP A 154 -17.87 29.80 43.59
N TYR A 155 -16.67 29.24 43.36
CA TYR A 155 -16.45 28.14 42.40
C TYR A 155 -16.92 26.80 42.96
N GLU A 156 -16.71 26.53 44.26
CA GLU A 156 -17.27 25.34 44.90
C GLU A 156 -18.79 25.30 44.86
N LYS A 157 -19.44 26.45 45.11
CA LYS A 157 -20.90 26.56 45.00
C LYS A 157 -21.38 26.31 43.56
N ALA A 158 -20.67 26.85 42.56
CA ALA A 158 -20.98 26.62 41.16
C ALA A 158 -20.84 25.12 40.79
N LEU A 159 -19.77 24.45 41.25
CA LEU A 159 -19.55 23.02 41.01
C LEU A 159 -20.61 22.14 41.70
N ASN A 160 -21.01 22.46 42.93
CA ASN A 160 -22.02 21.70 43.67
C ASN A 160 -23.45 21.89 43.11
N THR A 161 -23.71 23.01 42.43
CA THR A 161 -25.04 23.34 41.88
C THR A 161 -25.16 23.00 40.39
N ALA A 162 -24.04 22.75 39.70
CA ALA A 162 -24.02 22.44 38.27
C ALA A 162 -24.71 21.11 37.95
N ASN A 163 -25.40 21.06 36.82
CA ASN A 163 -26.06 19.85 36.35
C ASN A 163 -25.04 18.88 35.71
N GLU A 164 -25.40 17.59 35.60
CA GLU A 164 -24.52 16.55 35.05
C GLU A 164 -24.05 16.88 33.61
N SER A 165 -24.92 17.47 32.79
CA SER A 165 -24.57 17.94 31.44
C SER A 165 -23.55 19.07 31.44
N GLU A 166 -23.67 20.02 32.38
CA GLU A 166 -22.77 21.17 32.49
C GLU A 166 -21.39 20.74 32.99
N LEU A 167 -21.34 19.76 33.91
CA LEU A 167 -20.09 19.15 34.36
C LEU A 167 -19.36 18.43 33.22
N VAL A 168 -20.09 17.74 32.33
CA VAL A 168 -19.53 17.09 31.14
C VAL A 168 -18.97 18.14 30.17
N ASP A 169 -19.68 19.23 29.94
CA ASP A 169 -19.22 20.32 29.06
C ASP A 169 -17.98 21.04 29.64
N LEU A 170 -17.93 21.25 30.95
CA LEU A 170 -16.75 21.77 31.64
C LEU A 170 -15.55 20.82 31.49
N ALA A 171 -15.76 19.51 31.65
CA ALA A 171 -14.72 18.49 31.43
C ALA A 171 -14.27 18.41 29.96
N ALA A 172 -15.17 18.71 29.02
CA ALA A 172 -14.85 18.81 27.60
C ALA A 172 -13.92 20.00 27.32
N ILE A 173 -14.25 21.18 27.88
CA ILE A 173 -13.42 22.40 27.74
C ILE A 173 -12.07 22.24 28.43
N LEU A 174 -12.02 21.59 29.60
CA LEU A 174 -10.77 21.33 30.33
C LEU A 174 -9.93 20.20 29.71
N GLY A 175 -10.47 19.47 28.72
CA GLY A 175 -9.76 18.37 28.05
C GLY A 175 -9.64 17.08 28.87
N LEU A 176 -10.35 16.98 30.01
CA LEU A 176 -10.35 15.81 30.90
C LEU A 176 -10.87 14.54 30.20
N HIS A 177 -11.79 14.68 29.24
CA HIS A 177 -12.33 13.56 28.47
C HIS A 177 -11.27 12.79 27.67
N SER A 178 -10.20 13.45 27.24
CA SER A 178 -9.09 12.82 26.50
C SER A 178 -8.11 12.09 27.41
N MET A 179 -8.20 12.30 28.73
CA MET A 179 -7.38 11.59 29.69
C MET A 179 -7.98 10.25 30.09
N LEU A 180 -9.28 10.01 29.84
CA LEU A 180 -9.98 8.79 30.23
C LEU A 180 -9.82 7.67 29.18
N SER A 181 -9.58 6.44 29.64
CA SER A 181 -9.60 5.25 28.77
C SER A 181 -11.00 5.03 28.17
N GLN A 182 -11.08 4.44 26.98
CA GLN A 182 -12.34 4.22 26.26
C GLN A 182 -13.37 3.42 27.08
N ASP A 183 -12.91 2.48 27.91
CA ASP A 183 -13.77 1.72 28.83
C ASP A 183 -14.27 2.58 30.00
N GLN A 184 -13.44 3.49 30.52
CA GLN A 184 -13.82 4.41 31.59
C GLN A 184 -14.84 5.44 31.10
N TYR A 185 -14.68 5.94 29.86
CA TYR A 185 -15.62 6.87 29.23
C TYR A 185 -16.97 6.21 28.95
N HIS A 186 -16.97 4.96 28.47
CA HIS A 186 -18.21 4.21 28.29
C HIS A 186 -18.96 3.97 29.61
N ASN A 187 -18.24 3.70 30.70
CA ASN A 187 -18.84 3.50 32.02
C ASN A 187 -19.42 4.79 32.62
N SER A 188 -18.79 5.95 32.39
CA SER A 188 -19.33 7.23 32.85
C SER A 188 -20.61 7.60 32.09
N VAL A 189 -20.64 7.43 30.77
CA VAL A 189 -21.83 7.71 29.94
C VAL A 189 -22.99 6.76 30.25
N THR A 190 -22.72 5.53 30.69
CA THR A 190 -23.76 4.53 31.00
C THR A 190 -24.17 4.49 32.47
N ASN A 191 -23.76 5.49 33.27
CA ASN A 191 -23.97 5.57 34.73
C ASN A 191 -23.64 4.25 35.46
N ARG A 192 -22.63 3.55 34.96
CA ARG A 192 -22.16 2.29 35.51
C ARG A 192 -21.07 2.65 36.50
N ARG A 193 -21.34 2.43 37.80
CA ARG A 193 -20.35 2.71 38.85
C ARG A 193 -18.99 2.14 38.44
N GLN A 194 -17.98 3.00 38.37
CA GLN A 194 -16.60 2.57 38.20
C GLN A 194 -16.31 1.53 39.28
N ARG A 195 -15.77 0.39 38.85
CA ARG A 195 -15.36 -0.63 39.80
C ARG A 195 -14.25 -0.02 40.66
N PRO A 196 -14.31 -0.12 42.00
CA PRO A 196 -13.23 0.36 42.85
C PRO A 196 -11.91 -0.28 42.40
N GLY A 197 -10.92 0.54 42.06
CA GLY A 197 -9.64 0.11 41.47
C GLY A 197 -9.50 0.25 39.95
N THR A 198 -10.35 1.04 39.27
CA THR A 198 -10.17 1.46 37.86
C THR A 198 -9.97 2.97 37.71
N GLY A 199 -9.34 3.59 38.72
CA GLY A 199 -8.77 4.93 38.61
C GLY A 199 -7.41 4.89 37.91
N PHE A 200 -6.94 6.06 37.48
CA PHE A 200 -5.54 6.26 37.12
C PHE A 200 -4.61 5.93 38.30
#